data_AF-A0A536SLJ2-F1
#
_entry.id   AF-A0A536SLJ2-F1
#
_cell.length_a   1.000
_cell.length_b   1.000
_cell.length_c   1.000
_cell.angle_alpha   90.00
_cell.angle_beta   90.00
_cell.angle_gamma   90.00
#
_symmetry.space_group_name_H-M   'P 1'
#
loop_
_entity.id
_entity.type
_entity.pdbx_description
1 polymer ?
#
loop_
_entity_poly.entity_id
_entity_poly.type
_entity_poly.pdbx_seq_one_letter_code
_entity_poly.pdbx_strand_id
1 'polypeptide(L)'
;MNRRTILTKTGKGLMEATGKSSNLSRDLRDILKEIDGTVSVSELLKKFEEMSEREIGEALRGLVRDGYVREFIGQQDAAPRAPTGRSPTPPASAGAGEDLDFTDFTPAKPSARTSEDVSPLVRDITGETPVIRMREEAAAKAEAQARTQAEAQARTQAEALDQARREAEERQRRDAEEKARREAEARARIDAEQAAKRDAEGRGRSEPNEKTRWGNEAEDRARREADVRARREEAERVARIEAETRAKVEAEMRARRELEERVRREQEARREEEARKRKDTEETEALMRSLSEQEEKVRREAEQREREERERREEEERARRESEEETRRKEEEKRNKEKEK
;
A
#
# COMPACT_ATOMS: atom_id res chain seq x y z
N MET A 1 19.16 -6.38 -33.06
CA MET A 1 19.03 -7.42 -32.02
C MET A 1 20.14 -8.44 -32.28
N ASN A 2 20.90 -8.84 -31.27
CA ASN A 2 22.04 -9.73 -31.48
C ASN A 2 21.57 -11.16 -31.71
N ARG A 3 22.23 -11.89 -32.62
CA ARG A 3 21.88 -13.28 -32.95
C ARG A 3 22.08 -14.24 -31.76
N ARG A 4 22.89 -13.85 -30.76
CA ARG A 4 23.16 -14.63 -29.54
C ARG A 4 22.31 -14.21 -28.33
N THR A 5 21.39 -13.25 -28.49
CA THR A 5 20.48 -12.86 -27.41
C THR A 5 19.53 -14.01 -27.09
N ILE A 6 19.36 -14.33 -25.80
CA ILE A 6 18.35 -15.27 -25.32
C ILE A 6 17.13 -14.46 -24.89
N LEU A 7 15.96 -14.96 -25.24
CA LEU A 7 14.69 -14.28 -24.98
C LEU A 7 13.86 -15.09 -24.00
N THR A 8 13.27 -14.43 -23.00
CA THR A 8 12.40 -15.06 -22.01
C THR A 8 10.97 -14.51 -22.12
N LYS A 9 9.98 -15.39 -22.16
CA LYS A 9 8.55 -15.03 -22.12
C LYS A 9 8.20 -14.32 -20.81
N THR A 10 7.46 -13.21 -20.88
CA THR A 10 6.87 -12.57 -19.70
C THR A 10 5.49 -13.18 -19.40
N GLY A 11 4.87 -12.83 -18.26
CA GLY A 11 3.51 -13.27 -17.94
C GLY A 11 2.48 -12.90 -19.02
N LYS A 12 2.66 -11.76 -19.70
CA LYS A 12 1.84 -11.35 -20.85
C LYS A 12 2.10 -12.24 -22.07
N GLY A 13 3.36 -12.52 -22.38
CA GLY A 13 3.73 -13.43 -23.48
C GLY A 13 3.21 -14.84 -23.28
N LEU A 14 3.18 -15.33 -22.04
CA LEU A 14 2.64 -16.64 -21.70
C LEU A 14 1.11 -16.73 -21.92
N MET A 15 0.37 -15.67 -21.61
CA MET A 15 -1.08 -15.62 -21.83
C MET A 15 -1.45 -15.61 -23.32
N GLU A 16 -0.68 -14.91 -24.15
CA GLU A 16 -0.85 -14.92 -25.60
C GLU A 16 -0.44 -16.25 -26.24
N ALA A 17 0.70 -16.84 -25.81
CA ALA A 17 1.16 -18.13 -26.30
C ALA A 17 0.14 -19.26 -26.02
N THR A 18 -0.53 -19.19 -24.86
CA THR A 18 -1.58 -20.15 -24.45
C THR A 18 -2.97 -19.83 -25.02
N GLY A 19 -3.11 -18.73 -25.77
CA GLY A 19 -4.37 -18.34 -26.42
C GLY A 19 -5.44 -17.79 -25.47
N LYS A 20 -5.07 -17.43 -24.24
CA LYS A 20 -5.99 -16.78 -23.27
C LYS A 20 -6.32 -15.34 -23.63
N SER A 21 -5.47 -14.71 -24.45
CA SER A 21 -5.69 -13.41 -25.06
C SER A 21 -5.40 -13.49 -26.56
N SER A 22 -5.97 -12.58 -27.35
CA SER A 22 -5.89 -12.57 -28.82
C SER A 22 -5.38 -11.25 -29.38
N ASN A 23 -4.38 -10.67 -28.73
CA ASN A 23 -3.85 -9.35 -29.12
C ASN A 23 -2.72 -9.45 -30.14
N LEU A 24 -2.11 -10.63 -30.31
CA LEU A 24 -1.01 -10.86 -31.24
C LEU A 24 -1.45 -11.66 -32.47
N SER A 25 -0.80 -11.37 -33.61
CA SER A 25 -0.93 -12.17 -34.84
C SER A 25 -0.55 -13.63 -34.60
N ARG A 26 -1.05 -14.54 -35.45
CA ARG A 26 -0.75 -15.97 -35.41
C ARG A 26 0.76 -16.21 -35.44
N ASP A 27 1.47 -15.53 -36.34
CA ASP A 27 2.92 -15.64 -36.51
C ASP A 27 3.68 -15.19 -35.26
N LEU A 28 3.24 -14.10 -34.61
CA LEU A 28 3.83 -13.61 -33.35
C LEU A 28 3.59 -14.57 -32.19
N ARG A 29 2.44 -15.26 -32.18
CA ARG A 29 2.11 -16.27 -31.18
C ARG A 29 2.95 -17.53 -31.36
N ASP A 30 3.19 -17.94 -32.60
CA ASP A 30 4.02 -19.11 -32.89
C ASP A 30 5.49 -18.84 -32.55
N ILE A 31 5.99 -17.62 -32.81
CA ILE A 31 7.28 -17.16 -32.30
C ILE A 31 7.32 -17.19 -30.76
N LEU A 32 6.29 -16.70 -30.07
CA LEU A 32 6.23 -16.73 -28.60
C LEU A 32 6.24 -18.14 -28.03
N LYS A 33 5.57 -19.10 -28.67
CA LYS A 33 5.58 -20.51 -28.22
C LYS A 33 6.98 -21.07 -28.18
N GLU A 34 7.83 -20.71 -29.15
CA GLU A 34 9.20 -21.18 -29.25
C GLU A 34 10.17 -20.47 -28.26
N ILE A 35 9.83 -19.28 -27.76
CA ILE A 35 10.69 -18.51 -26.84
C ILE A 35 10.58 -19.04 -25.40
N ASP A 36 11.28 -20.11 -25.05
CA ASP A 36 11.20 -20.71 -23.70
C ASP A 36 12.30 -20.26 -22.71
N GLY A 37 13.08 -19.22 -23.04
CA GLY A 37 14.21 -18.79 -22.20
C GLY A 37 15.50 -19.58 -22.43
N THR A 38 15.47 -20.55 -23.36
CA THR A 38 16.62 -21.37 -23.76
C THR A 38 17.06 -21.09 -25.20
N VAL A 39 16.09 -20.76 -26.06
CA VAL A 39 16.30 -20.56 -27.48
C VAL A 39 16.90 -19.18 -27.75
N SER A 40 17.99 -19.17 -28.52
CA SER A 40 18.63 -17.93 -28.97
C SER A 40 17.97 -17.39 -30.24
N VAL A 41 18.14 -16.09 -30.53
CA VAL A 41 17.65 -15.49 -31.77
C VAL A 41 18.19 -16.22 -33.03
N SER A 42 19.41 -16.77 -32.98
CA SER A 42 19.97 -17.59 -34.07
C SER A 42 19.20 -18.87 -34.33
N GLU A 43 18.69 -19.51 -33.29
CA GLU A 43 17.94 -20.77 -33.39
C GLU A 43 16.50 -20.50 -33.82
N LEU A 44 15.90 -19.39 -33.37
CA LEU A 44 14.61 -18.92 -33.87
C LEU A 44 14.66 -18.65 -35.38
N LEU A 45 15.71 -18.01 -35.87
CA LEU A 45 15.91 -17.77 -37.32
C LEU A 45 16.04 -19.06 -38.14
N LYS A 46 16.57 -20.14 -37.56
CA LYS A 46 16.65 -21.45 -38.22
C LYS A 46 15.33 -22.22 -38.17
N LYS A 47 14.49 -21.97 -37.17
CA LYS A 47 13.21 -22.67 -37.00
C LYS A 47 12.09 -22.04 -37.82
N PHE A 48 12.15 -20.72 -37.98
CA PHE A 48 11.18 -19.94 -38.75
C PHE A 48 11.77 -19.56 -40.12
N GLU A 49 12.12 -20.55 -40.94
CA GLU A 49 12.61 -20.32 -42.32
C GLU A 49 11.53 -19.69 -43.23
N GLU A 50 10.27 -19.77 -42.82
CA GLU A 50 9.12 -19.17 -43.53
C GLU A 50 9.03 -17.64 -43.39
N MET A 51 9.76 -17.03 -42.44
CA MET A 51 9.78 -15.58 -42.23
C MET A 51 11.16 -15.01 -42.51
N SER A 52 11.25 -13.83 -43.14
CA SER A 52 12.54 -13.22 -43.41
C SER A 52 13.25 -12.81 -42.10
N GLU A 53 14.59 -12.84 -42.11
CA GLU A 53 15.40 -12.43 -40.95
C GLU A 53 15.03 -11.01 -40.46
N ARG A 54 14.59 -10.14 -41.38
CA ARG A 54 14.15 -8.79 -41.08
C ARG A 54 12.81 -8.77 -40.35
N GLU A 55 11.85 -9.56 -40.81
CA GLU A 55 10.51 -9.66 -40.20
C GLU A 55 10.58 -10.27 -38.80
N ILE A 56 11.34 -11.34 -38.61
CA ILE A 56 11.55 -11.94 -37.27
C ILE A 56 12.24 -10.93 -36.36
N GLY A 57 13.27 -10.24 -36.85
CA GLY A 57 13.97 -9.23 -36.07
C GLY A 57 13.08 -8.06 -35.66
N GLU A 58 12.15 -7.63 -36.53
CA GLU A 58 11.18 -6.57 -36.25
C GLU A 58 10.07 -7.03 -35.30
N ALA A 59 9.54 -8.24 -35.52
CA ALA A 59 8.57 -8.90 -34.65
C ALA A 59 9.08 -9.03 -33.22
N LEU A 60 10.33 -9.51 -33.03
CA LEU A 60 10.94 -9.63 -31.70
C LEU A 60 11.13 -8.26 -31.02
N ARG A 61 11.49 -7.22 -31.78
CA ARG A 61 11.55 -5.84 -31.24
C ARG A 61 10.17 -5.32 -30.83
N GLY A 62 9.12 -5.65 -31.59
CA GLY A 62 7.73 -5.35 -31.24
C GLY A 62 7.32 -6.07 -29.95
N LEU A 63 7.60 -7.38 -29.85
CA LEU A 63 7.28 -8.17 -28.66
C LEU A 63 8.02 -7.71 -27.40
N VAL A 64 9.25 -7.22 -27.54
CA VAL A 64 9.99 -6.60 -26.41
C VAL A 64 9.39 -5.25 -26.05
N ARG A 65 9.05 -4.41 -27.04
CA ARG A 65 8.42 -3.10 -26.83
C ARG A 65 7.07 -3.20 -26.11
N ASP A 66 6.25 -4.17 -26.53
CA ASP A 66 4.92 -4.38 -25.98
C ASP A 66 4.95 -5.23 -24.68
N GLY A 67 6.14 -5.68 -24.28
CA GLY A 67 6.40 -6.34 -23.00
C GLY A 67 5.97 -7.81 -22.95
N TYR A 68 5.84 -8.50 -24.08
CA TYR A 68 5.57 -9.94 -24.16
C TYR A 68 6.84 -10.78 -23.95
N VAL A 69 8.01 -10.23 -24.27
CA VAL A 69 9.30 -10.90 -24.19
C VAL A 69 10.33 -9.99 -23.50
N ARG A 70 11.26 -10.57 -22.76
CA ARG A 70 12.36 -9.86 -22.11
C ARG A 70 13.70 -10.39 -22.59
N GLU A 71 14.62 -9.50 -22.90
CA GLU A 71 15.97 -9.85 -23.34
C GLU A 71 16.81 -10.30 -22.14
N PHE A 72 17.36 -11.51 -22.23
CA PHE A 72 18.37 -12.03 -21.33
C PHE A 72 19.67 -12.15 -22.11
N ILE A 73 20.52 -11.12 -21.99
CA ILE A 73 21.87 -11.16 -22.57
C ILE A 73 22.69 -12.04 -21.62
N GLY A 74 22.97 -13.27 -22.04
CA GLY A 74 23.86 -14.17 -21.33
C GLY A 74 25.21 -13.48 -21.12
N GLN A 75 25.53 -13.18 -19.87
CA GLN A 75 26.78 -12.58 -19.44
C GLN A 75 27.93 -13.57 -19.70
N GLN A 76 28.56 -13.48 -20.87
CA GLN A 76 29.88 -14.07 -21.15
C GLN A 76 30.71 -13.08 -21.98
N ASP A 77 31.14 -12.01 -21.32
CA ASP A 77 32.41 -11.31 -21.58
C ASP A 77 32.76 -10.53 -20.30
N ALA A 78 33.19 -11.26 -19.28
CA ALA A 78 33.92 -10.73 -18.12
C ALA A 78 34.57 -11.89 -17.37
N ALA A 79 35.87 -12.11 -17.60
CA ALA A 79 36.73 -12.90 -16.73
C ALA A 79 37.69 -11.96 -15.97
N PRO A 80 38.22 -12.32 -14.79
CA PRO A 80 37.65 -13.10 -13.70
C PRO A 80 37.55 -12.23 -12.41
N ARG A 81 36.44 -12.31 -11.68
CA ARG A 81 36.45 -12.04 -10.23
C ARG A 81 35.75 -13.17 -9.51
N ALA A 82 36.43 -13.63 -8.46
CA ALA A 82 36.16 -14.79 -7.64
C ALA A 82 34.81 -14.69 -6.87
N PRO A 83 34.35 -15.78 -6.25
CA PRO A 83 32.95 -16.19 -6.25
C PRO A 83 32.11 -15.41 -5.25
N THR A 84 30.98 -14.88 -5.72
CA THR A 84 29.84 -14.61 -4.84
C THR A 84 28.62 -15.27 -5.47
N GLY A 85 28.57 -16.59 -5.27
CA GLY A 85 27.32 -17.31 -5.37
C GLY A 85 26.43 -16.90 -4.19
N ARG A 86 25.26 -16.38 -4.56
CA ARG A 86 24.02 -16.32 -3.77
C ARG A 86 23.94 -15.26 -2.67
N SER A 87 22.95 -14.37 -2.90
CA SER A 87 22.10 -13.61 -1.97
C SER A 87 22.67 -13.26 -0.60
N PRO A 88 22.51 -12.00 -0.17
CA PRO A 88 22.20 -11.86 1.25
C PRO A 88 21.11 -10.82 1.53
N THR A 89 20.07 -11.29 2.21
CA THR A 89 19.54 -10.61 3.41
C THR A 89 20.67 -9.90 4.18
N PRO A 90 20.51 -8.65 4.61
CA PRO A 90 21.58 -7.95 5.34
C PRO A 90 21.89 -8.61 6.70
N PRO A 91 23.19 -8.68 7.08
CA PRO A 91 23.68 -9.32 8.32
C PRO A 91 23.85 -8.32 9.49
N ALA A 92 24.06 -8.86 10.70
CA ALA A 92 24.20 -8.14 11.97
C ALA A 92 25.66 -7.99 12.48
N SER A 93 25.86 -7.02 13.40
CA SER A 93 26.96 -6.75 14.39
C SER A 93 28.27 -6.13 13.87
N ALA A 94 28.97 -5.17 14.52
CA ALA A 94 29.00 -4.55 15.87
C ALA A 94 29.57 -3.10 15.73
N GLY A 95 29.42 -2.12 16.64
CA GLY A 95 29.00 -2.12 18.03
C GLY A 95 28.82 -0.69 18.58
N ALA A 96 28.57 -0.63 19.90
CA ALA A 96 28.40 0.50 20.83
C ALA A 96 26.94 0.85 21.21
N GLY A 97 26.65 0.69 22.51
CA GLY A 97 25.46 1.15 23.24
C GLY A 97 24.41 0.06 23.40
N GLU A 98 24.33 -0.66 24.53
CA GLU A 98 23.43 -0.32 25.66
C GLU A 98 21.96 -0.41 25.21
N ASP A 99 21.04 -1.21 25.74
CA ASP A 99 20.85 -1.97 26.97
C ASP A 99 19.53 -2.76 26.71
N LEU A 100 19.03 -3.55 27.68
CA LEU A 100 17.69 -4.16 27.76
C LEU A 100 17.57 -5.66 27.40
N ASP A 101 18.02 -6.43 28.38
CA ASP A 101 17.70 -7.80 28.74
C ASP A 101 16.17 -8.09 28.84
N PHE A 102 15.66 -9.11 28.14
CA PHE A 102 14.25 -9.55 28.25
C PHE A 102 13.97 -11.02 27.88
N THR A 103 14.86 -11.97 28.19
CA THR A 103 14.47 -13.39 28.23
C THR A 103 15.27 -14.21 29.25
N ASP A 104 14.95 -14.01 30.52
CA ASP A 104 15.12 -15.03 31.57
C ASP A 104 13.75 -15.60 31.96
N PHE A 105 13.00 -16.09 30.97
CA PHE A 105 11.73 -16.78 31.21
C PHE A 105 11.52 -17.94 30.23
N THR A 106 12.21 -19.06 30.49
CA THR A 106 11.69 -20.38 30.13
C THR A 106 11.30 -21.11 31.42
N PRO A 107 10.07 -21.66 31.53
CA PRO A 107 9.67 -22.40 32.71
C PRO A 107 10.10 -23.87 32.57
N ALA A 108 11.17 -24.26 33.27
CA ALA A 108 11.51 -25.67 33.47
C ALA A 108 11.40 -26.04 34.97
N LYS A 109 10.50 -27.00 35.26
CA LYS A 109 10.28 -27.64 36.57
C LYS A 109 11.31 -28.77 36.81
N PRO A 110 11.45 -29.34 38.03
CA PRO A 110 12.74 -29.35 38.74
C PRO A 110 13.27 -30.76 39.07
N SER A 111 14.58 -30.86 39.27
CA SER A 111 15.21 -31.89 40.10
C SER A 111 16.46 -31.26 40.72
N ALA A 112 16.40 -30.89 42.00
CA ALA A 112 16.74 -31.73 43.15
C ALA A 112 18.23 -31.62 43.54
N ARG A 113 18.41 -30.95 44.69
CA ARG A 113 19.43 -31.13 45.75
C ARG A 113 20.50 -30.05 45.93
N THR A 114 20.49 -29.59 47.19
CA THR A 114 21.61 -29.23 48.07
C THR A 114 22.38 -27.94 47.78
N SER A 115 22.09 -26.89 48.55
CA SER A 115 22.91 -26.52 49.73
C SER A 115 22.28 -25.31 50.43
N GLU A 116 22.35 -25.36 51.75
CA GLU A 116 21.82 -24.38 52.70
C GLU A 116 22.69 -23.12 52.78
N ASP A 117 22.04 -22.05 53.28
CA ASP A 117 22.60 -20.95 54.06
C ASP A 117 23.31 -19.79 53.33
N VAL A 118 22.59 -18.66 53.13
CA VAL A 118 23.02 -17.34 53.65
C VAL A 118 21.81 -16.41 53.89
N SER A 119 21.69 -15.99 55.16
CA SER A 119 20.90 -14.92 55.81
C SER A 119 20.18 -13.81 54.98
N PRO A 120 18.97 -13.36 55.42
CA PRO A 120 18.25 -12.23 54.83
C PRO A 120 18.41 -10.95 55.66
N LEU A 121 19.25 -10.03 55.19
CA LEU A 121 19.29 -8.64 55.65
C LEU A 121 19.92 -7.89 54.47
N VAL A 122 19.19 -7.19 53.61
CA VAL A 122 18.59 -5.88 53.81
C VAL A 122 17.55 -5.70 52.70
N ARG A 123 16.27 -5.55 53.04
CA ARG A 123 15.27 -5.06 52.08
C ARG A 123 14.23 -4.23 52.80
N ASP A 124 14.70 -3.08 53.24
CA ASP A 124 13.85 -1.93 53.54
C ASP A 124 14.45 -0.72 52.82
N ILE A 125 13.60 0.23 52.48
CA ILE A 125 13.81 1.42 51.63
C ILE A 125 13.33 1.19 50.18
N THR A 126 12.01 1.30 49.97
CA THR A 126 11.38 2.23 49.01
C THR A 126 9.86 1.99 49.02
N GLY A 127 9.16 2.78 49.84
CA GLY A 127 7.71 2.72 50.06
C GLY A 127 6.84 3.30 48.94
N GLU A 128 7.20 3.13 47.67
CA GLU A 128 6.44 3.68 46.52
C GLU A 128 5.92 2.60 45.54
N THR A 129 6.01 1.33 45.92
CA THR A 129 5.77 0.21 45.00
C THR A 129 4.32 -0.30 44.83
N PRO A 130 3.33 -0.09 45.72
CA PRO A 130 1.98 -0.63 45.49
C PRO A 130 1.10 0.27 44.60
N VAL A 131 1.30 1.60 44.65
CA VAL A 131 0.48 2.57 43.88
C VAL A 131 0.87 2.58 42.40
N ILE A 132 2.17 2.43 42.09
CA ILE A 132 2.65 2.35 40.71
C ILE A 132 2.16 1.05 40.05
N ARG A 133 2.23 -0.09 40.74
CA ARG A 133 1.69 -1.37 40.23
C ARG A 133 0.18 -1.33 40.03
N MET A 134 -0.59 -0.74 40.95
CA MET A 134 -2.04 -0.57 40.76
C MET A 134 -2.37 0.32 39.56
N ARG A 135 -1.55 1.36 39.30
CA ARG A 135 -1.73 2.25 38.15
C ARG A 135 -1.36 1.57 36.83
N GLU A 136 -0.31 0.77 36.79
CA GLU A 136 0.06 -0.04 35.63
C GLU A 136 -0.96 -1.14 35.34
N GLU A 137 -1.47 -1.81 36.38
CA GLU A 137 -2.50 -2.85 36.21
C GLU A 137 -3.85 -2.25 35.78
N ALA A 138 -4.18 -1.04 36.26
CA ALA A 138 -5.34 -0.28 35.80
C ALA A 138 -5.17 0.22 34.36
N ALA A 139 -3.97 0.66 33.97
CA ALA A 139 -3.66 1.06 32.60
C ALA A 139 -3.70 -0.15 31.64
N ALA A 140 -3.17 -1.30 32.03
CA ALA A 140 -3.22 -2.53 31.25
C ALA A 140 -4.67 -3.05 31.06
N LYS A 141 -5.51 -2.96 32.10
CA LYS A 141 -6.94 -3.31 32.00
C LYS A 141 -7.71 -2.31 31.13
N ALA A 142 -7.41 -1.01 31.22
CA ALA A 142 -8.01 0.01 30.37
C ALA A 142 -7.61 -0.17 28.89
N GLU A 143 -6.35 -0.51 28.62
CA GLU A 143 -5.87 -0.78 27.25
C GLU A 143 -6.48 -2.06 26.68
N ALA A 144 -6.58 -3.13 27.48
CA ALA A 144 -7.25 -4.36 27.06
C ALA A 144 -8.75 -4.15 26.78
N GLN A 145 -9.42 -3.32 27.58
CA GLN A 145 -10.82 -2.94 27.34
C GLN A 145 -10.97 -2.04 26.10
N ALA A 146 -10.04 -1.11 25.87
CA ALA A 146 -10.04 -0.28 24.66
C ALA A 146 -9.81 -1.11 23.40
N ARG A 147 -8.88 -2.08 23.43
CA ARG A 147 -8.60 -2.99 22.31
C ARG A 147 -9.80 -3.90 22.02
N THR A 148 -10.45 -4.46 23.04
CA THR A 148 -11.64 -5.30 22.84
C THR A 148 -12.85 -4.51 22.33
N GLN A 149 -13.05 -3.27 22.78
CA GLN A 149 -14.09 -2.39 22.23
C GLN A 149 -13.79 -1.96 20.79
N ALA A 150 -12.53 -1.63 20.47
CA ALA A 150 -12.12 -1.29 19.12
C ALA A 150 -12.27 -2.49 18.15
N GLU A 151 -11.93 -3.69 18.59
CA GLU A 151 -12.11 -4.91 17.78
C GLU A 151 -13.59 -5.25 17.59
N ALA A 152 -14.43 -5.09 18.62
CA ALA A 152 -15.88 -5.28 18.50
C ALA A 152 -16.52 -4.24 17.56
N GLN A 153 -16.10 -2.97 17.63
CA GLN A 153 -16.56 -1.94 16.72
C GLN A 153 -16.09 -2.18 15.28
N ALA A 154 -14.85 -2.63 15.08
CA ALA A 154 -14.36 -3.00 13.75
C ALA A 154 -15.13 -4.19 13.16
N ARG A 155 -15.45 -5.20 13.96
CA ARG A 155 -16.26 -6.35 13.53
C ARG A 155 -17.69 -5.95 13.16
N THR A 156 -18.36 -5.14 13.99
CA THR A 156 -19.72 -4.66 13.69
C THR A 156 -19.78 -3.78 12.44
N GLN A 157 -18.78 -2.92 12.21
CA GLN A 157 -18.70 -2.14 10.98
C GLN A 157 -18.42 -3.01 9.75
N ALA A 158 -17.55 -4.02 9.87
CA ALA A 158 -17.30 -4.96 8.79
C ALA A 158 -18.55 -5.78 8.44
N GLU A 159 -19.29 -6.25 9.43
CA GLU A 159 -20.55 -6.98 9.23
C GLU A 159 -21.64 -6.09 8.62
N ALA A 160 -21.76 -4.82 9.04
CA ALA A 160 -22.71 -3.88 8.47
C ALA A 160 -22.39 -3.54 7.00
N LEU A 161 -21.11 -3.39 6.66
CA LEU A 161 -20.67 -3.18 5.27
C LEU A 161 -20.90 -4.41 4.40
N ASP A 162 -20.66 -5.61 4.94
CA ASP A 162 -20.90 -6.85 4.20
C ASP A 162 -22.41 -7.10 3.99
N GLN A 163 -23.25 -6.80 5.00
CA GLN A 163 -24.70 -6.82 4.82
C GLN A 163 -25.18 -5.81 3.78
N ALA A 164 -24.71 -4.56 3.84
CA ALA A 164 -25.08 -3.53 2.87
C ALA A 164 -24.69 -3.93 1.43
N ARG A 165 -23.52 -4.56 1.28
CA ARG A 165 -23.07 -5.09 -0.01
C ARG A 165 -23.96 -6.23 -0.51
N ARG A 166 -24.32 -7.18 0.36
CA ARG A 166 -25.20 -8.29 0.02
C ARG A 166 -26.61 -7.82 -0.34
N GLU A 167 -27.18 -6.88 0.40
CA GLU A 167 -28.49 -6.30 0.07
C GLU A 167 -28.46 -5.53 -1.26
N ALA A 168 -27.38 -4.80 -1.55
CA ALA A 168 -27.24 -4.09 -2.82
C ALA A 168 -27.12 -5.08 -4.01
N GLU A 169 -26.38 -6.16 -3.85
CA GLU A 169 -26.23 -7.22 -4.85
C GLU A 169 -27.54 -7.99 -5.06
N GLU A 170 -28.27 -8.30 -3.98
CA GLU A 170 -29.57 -8.96 -4.06
C GLU A 170 -30.64 -8.07 -4.71
N ARG A 171 -30.64 -6.76 -4.41
CA ARG A 171 -31.52 -5.79 -5.09
C ARG A 171 -31.21 -5.69 -6.58
N GLN A 172 -29.94 -5.62 -6.98
CA GLN A 172 -29.58 -5.64 -8.41
C GLN A 172 -30.02 -6.93 -9.11
N ARG A 173 -29.89 -8.08 -8.44
CA ARG A 173 -30.33 -9.36 -8.99
C ARG A 173 -31.85 -9.41 -9.15
N ARG A 174 -32.61 -8.94 -8.16
CA ARG A 174 -34.08 -8.89 -8.22
C ARG A 174 -34.58 -7.93 -9.31
N ASP A 175 -33.99 -6.74 -9.43
CA ASP A 175 -34.37 -5.77 -10.47
C ASP A 175 -34.06 -6.30 -11.88
N ALA A 176 -32.94 -6.99 -12.06
CA ALA A 176 -32.59 -7.63 -13.33
C ALA A 176 -33.57 -8.76 -13.69
N GLU A 177 -33.94 -9.59 -12.72
CA GLU A 177 -34.90 -10.69 -12.89
C GLU A 177 -36.32 -10.20 -13.16
N GLU A 178 -36.77 -9.16 -12.45
CA GLU A 178 -38.09 -8.54 -12.66
C GLU A 178 -38.18 -7.88 -14.05
N LYS A 179 -37.11 -7.21 -14.48
CA LYS A 179 -37.05 -6.59 -15.81
C LYS A 179 -37.06 -7.64 -16.92
N ALA A 180 -36.29 -8.73 -16.77
CA ALA A 180 -36.32 -9.85 -17.71
C ALA A 180 -37.70 -10.51 -17.78
N ARG A 181 -38.37 -10.70 -16.63
CA ARG A 181 -39.71 -11.27 -16.57
C ARG A 181 -40.75 -10.37 -17.26
N ARG A 182 -40.73 -9.06 -17.00
CA ARG A 182 -41.65 -8.10 -17.64
C ARG A 182 -41.46 -8.03 -19.16
N GLU A 183 -40.22 -8.05 -19.64
CA GLU A 183 -39.96 -8.01 -21.08
C GLU A 183 -40.40 -9.31 -21.76
N ALA A 184 -40.17 -10.46 -21.12
CA ALA A 184 -40.60 -11.76 -21.62
C ALA A 184 -42.13 -11.93 -21.63
N GLU A 185 -42.84 -11.30 -20.69
CA GLU A 185 -44.31 -11.28 -20.61
C GLU A 185 -44.92 -10.32 -21.63
N ALA A 186 -44.34 -9.12 -21.80
CA ALA A 186 -44.80 -8.15 -22.80
C ALA A 186 -44.66 -8.68 -24.22
N ARG A 187 -43.53 -9.33 -24.55
CA ARG A 187 -43.32 -9.97 -25.86
C ARG A 187 -44.31 -11.11 -26.09
N ALA A 188 -44.57 -11.96 -25.09
CA ALA A 188 -45.54 -13.04 -25.21
C ALA A 188 -46.97 -12.54 -25.47
N ARG A 189 -47.34 -11.41 -24.86
CA ARG A 189 -48.66 -10.79 -25.09
C ARG A 189 -48.80 -10.22 -26.51
N ILE A 190 -47.77 -9.54 -27.01
CA ILE A 190 -47.77 -8.98 -28.37
C ILE A 190 -47.83 -10.10 -29.42
N ASP A 191 -47.11 -11.19 -29.21
CA ASP A 191 -47.12 -12.34 -30.13
C ASP A 191 -48.47 -13.08 -30.12
N ALA A 192 -49.08 -13.25 -28.94
CA ALA A 192 -50.42 -13.85 -28.82
C ALA A 192 -51.50 -13.00 -29.53
N GLU A 193 -51.40 -11.67 -29.42
CA GLU A 193 -52.33 -10.74 -30.09
C GLU A 193 -52.15 -10.74 -31.62
N GLN A 194 -50.90 -10.78 -32.09
CA GLN A 194 -50.57 -10.92 -33.52
C GLN A 194 -51.04 -12.27 -34.09
N ALA A 195 -50.89 -13.36 -33.34
CA ALA A 195 -51.36 -14.68 -33.75
C ALA A 195 -52.89 -14.75 -33.85
N ALA A 196 -53.60 -14.18 -32.87
CA ALA A 196 -55.06 -14.11 -32.88
C ALA A 196 -55.59 -13.29 -34.07
N LYS A 197 -54.91 -12.19 -34.44
CA LYS A 197 -55.28 -11.38 -35.60
C LYS A 197 -55.07 -12.11 -36.93
N ARG A 198 -53.98 -12.87 -37.07
CA ARG A 198 -53.71 -13.68 -38.28
C ARG A 198 -54.68 -14.87 -38.41
N ASP A 199 -55.08 -15.51 -37.31
CA ASP A 199 -56.06 -16.60 -37.33
C ASP A 199 -57.46 -16.09 -37.73
N ALA A 200 -57.85 -14.89 -37.28
CA ALA A 200 -59.11 -14.25 -37.67
C ALA A 200 -59.14 -13.82 -39.16
N GLU A 201 -58.03 -13.34 -39.72
CA GLU A 201 -57.94 -13.03 -41.16
C GLU A 201 -57.86 -14.30 -42.05
N GLY A 202 -57.28 -15.39 -41.54
CA GLY A 202 -57.14 -16.66 -42.27
C GLY A 202 -58.45 -17.44 -42.45
N ARG A 203 -59.40 -17.34 -41.50
CA ARG A 203 -60.70 -18.02 -41.57
C ARG A 203 -61.72 -17.36 -42.50
N GLY A 204 -61.46 -16.14 -42.98
CA GLY A 204 -62.35 -15.43 -43.91
C GLY A 204 -62.23 -15.87 -45.38
N ARG A 205 -61.29 -16.75 -45.72
CA ARG A 205 -61.02 -17.14 -47.12
C ARG A 205 -60.75 -18.64 -47.26
N SER A 206 -61.79 -19.33 -47.74
CA SER A 206 -61.75 -20.65 -48.40
C SER A 206 -61.92 -21.91 -47.56
N GLU A 207 -62.97 -22.64 -47.90
CA GLU A 207 -63.02 -24.11 -48.02
C GLU A 207 -63.09 -24.48 -49.52
N PRO A 208 -62.66 -25.67 -50.01
CA PRO A 208 -62.52 -26.95 -49.29
C PRO A 208 -61.18 -27.71 -49.51
N ASN A 209 -60.65 -28.32 -48.44
CA ASN A 209 -59.91 -29.60 -48.39
C ASN A 209 -59.40 -29.80 -46.94
N GLU A 210 -60.30 -30.20 -46.04
CA GLU A 210 -60.12 -30.06 -44.59
C GLU A 210 -59.04 -30.97 -43.97
N LYS A 211 -58.77 -32.18 -44.51
CA LYS A 211 -57.77 -33.09 -43.90
C LYS A 211 -56.32 -32.72 -44.22
N THR A 212 -56.03 -32.32 -45.46
CA THR A 212 -54.68 -31.87 -45.84
C THR A 212 -54.39 -30.46 -45.30
N ARG A 213 -55.43 -29.61 -45.15
CA ARG A 213 -55.30 -28.31 -44.48
C ARG A 213 -55.03 -28.45 -42.99
N TRP A 214 -55.76 -29.32 -42.27
CA TRP A 214 -55.50 -29.52 -40.84
C TRP A 214 -54.08 -30.05 -40.56
N GLY A 215 -53.56 -30.94 -41.42
CA GLY A 215 -52.18 -31.41 -41.35
C GLY A 215 -51.15 -30.29 -41.60
N ASN A 216 -51.31 -29.54 -42.69
CA ASN A 216 -50.40 -28.44 -43.03
C ASN A 216 -50.49 -27.26 -42.04
N GLU A 217 -51.67 -26.95 -41.50
CA GLU A 217 -51.88 -25.86 -40.55
C GLU A 217 -51.35 -26.22 -39.15
N ALA A 218 -51.45 -27.48 -38.74
CA ALA A 218 -50.79 -27.99 -37.54
C ALA A 218 -49.27 -27.96 -37.67
N GLU A 219 -48.72 -28.32 -38.85
CA GLU A 219 -47.29 -28.27 -39.12
C GLU A 219 -46.75 -26.84 -39.18
N ASP A 220 -47.46 -25.91 -39.85
CA ASP A 220 -47.06 -24.51 -39.93
C ASP A 220 -47.20 -23.80 -38.57
N ARG A 221 -48.21 -24.17 -37.75
CA ARG A 221 -48.34 -23.71 -36.36
C ARG A 221 -47.20 -24.24 -35.50
N ALA A 222 -46.87 -25.52 -35.59
CA ALA A 222 -45.74 -26.10 -34.87
C ALA A 222 -44.41 -25.44 -35.26
N ARG A 223 -44.22 -25.15 -36.55
CA ARG A 223 -43.02 -24.47 -37.08
C ARG A 223 -42.91 -23.03 -36.60
N ARG A 224 -44.02 -22.27 -36.60
CA ARG A 224 -44.05 -20.89 -36.09
C ARG A 224 -43.86 -20.83 -34.58
N GLU A 225 -44.46 -21.74 -33.82
CA GLU A 225 -44.23 -21.83 -32.38
C GLU A 225 -42.79 -22.23 -32.04
N ALA A 226 -42.16 -23.09 -32.86
CA ALA A 226 -40.74 -23.43 -32.71
C ALA A 226 -39.83 -22.23 -33.01
N ASP A 227 -40.11 -21.47 -34.07
CA ASP A 227 -39.33 -20.27 -34.45
C ASP A 227 -39.46 -19.15 -33.39
N VAL A 228 -40.69 -18.91 -32.89
CA VAL A 228 -40.94 -17.96 -31.81
C VAL A 228 -40.24 -18.36 -30.51
N ARG A 229 -40.26 -19.67 -30.16
CA ARG A 229 -39.51 -20.17 -29.00
C ARG A 229 -38.01 -19.98 -29.17
N ALA A 230 -37.45 -20.31 -30.34
CA ALA A 230 -36.03 -20.13 -30.62
C ALA A 230 -35.60 -18.65 -30.55
N ARG A 231 -36.41 -17.73 -31.10
CA ARG A 231 -36.15 -16.29 -31.01
C ARG A 231 -36.25 -15.74 -29.59
N ARG A 232 -37.18 -16.27 -28.78
CA ARG A 232 -37.31 -15.88 -27.37
C ARG A 232 -36.12 -16.35 -26.54
N GLU A 233 -35.67 -17.58 -26.74
CA GLU A 233 -34.48 -18.10 -26.07
C GLU A 233 -33.20 -17.36 -26.48
N GLU A 234 -33.06 -17.00 -27.76
CA GLU A 234 -31.94 -16.20 -28.26
C GLU A 234 -31.94 -14.79 -27.63
N ALA A 235 -33.09 -14.11 -27.61
CA ALA A 235 -33.23 -12.80 -26.97
C ALA A 235 -32.95 -12.84 -25.46
N GLU A 236 -33.40 -13.89 -24.75
CA GLU A 236 -33.10 -14.06 -23.33
C GLU A 236 -31.61 -14.30 -23.07
N ARG A 237 -30.94 -15.10 -23.91
CA ARG A 237 -29.48 -15.31 -23.81
C ARG A 237 -28.70 -14.03 -24.04
N VAL A 238 -29.06 -13.25 -25.05
CA VAL A 238 -28.42 -11.96 -25.33
C VAL A 238 -28.65 -11.00 -24.16
N ALA A 239 -29.87 -10.90 -23.64
CA ALA A 239 -30.18 -10.05 -22.49
C ALA A 239 -29.40 -10.47 -21.22
N ARG A 240 -29.24 -11.77 -20.97
CA ARG A 240 -28.41 -12.28 -19.85
C ARG A 240 -26.94 -11.92 -20.01
N ILE A 241 -26.37 -12.12 -21.21
CA ILE A 241 -24.95 -11.78 -21.49
C ILE A 241 -24.74 -10.27 -21.36
N GLU A 242 -25.66 -9.44 -21.86
CA GLU A 242 -25.56 -7.99 -21.76
C GLU A 242 -25.70 -7.50 -20.31
N ALA A 243 -26.61 -8.08 -19.52
CA ALA A 243 -26.74 -7.78 -18.10
C ALA A 243 -25.49 -8.20 -17.31
N GLU A 244 -24.95 -9.39 -17.57
CA GLU A 244 -23.75 -9.91 -16.91
C GLU A 244 -22.50 -9.08 -17.25
N THR A 245 -22.34 -8.70 -18.52
CA THR A 245 -21.21 -7.85 -18.95
C THR A 245 -21.31 -6.45 -18.36
N ARG A 246 -22.51 -5.85 -18.33
CA ARG A 246 -22.72 -4.56 -17.66
C ARG A 246 -22.43 -4.63 -16.16
N ALA A 247 -22.89 -5.68 -15.47
CA ALA A 247 -22.62 -5.87 -14.05
C ALA A 247 -21.11 -6.02 -13.77
N LYS A 248 -20.39 -6.78 -14.61
CA LYS A 248 -18.92 -6.94 -14.49
C LYS A 248 -18.19 -5.62 -14.71
N VAL A 249 -18.52 -4.87 -15.77
CA VAL A 249 -17.88 -3.58 -16.08
C VAL A 249 -18.17 -2.57 -14.97
N GLU A 250 -19.39 -2.53 -14.43
CA GLU A 250 -19.73 -1.63 -13.34
C GLU A 250 -18.99 -1.99 -12.03
N ALA A 251 -18.91 -3.28 -11.70
CA ALA A 251 -18.16 -3.76 -10.55
C ALA A 251 -16.65 -3.46 -10.67
N GLU A 252 -16.08 -3.66 -11.86
CA GLU A 252 -14.67 -3.35 -12.14
C GLU A 252 -14.40 -1.84 -12.06
N MET A 253 -15.29 -1.01 -12.60
CA MET A 253 -15.17 0.44 -12.52
C MET A 253 -15.29 0.95 -11.08
N ARG A 254 -16.18 0.38 -10.27
CA ARG A 254 -16.29 0.70 -8.84
C ARG A 254 -15.03 0.29 -8.08
N ALA A 255 -14.52 -0.93 -8.31
CA ALA A 255 -13.29 -1.41 -7.69
C ALA A 255 -12.08 -0.53 -8.07
N ARG A 256 -11.98 -0.13 -9.35
CA ARG A 256 -10.92 0.77 -9.82
C ARG A 256 -11.02 2.15 -9.19
N ARG A 257 -12.22 2.73 -9.08
CA ARG A 257 -12.43 4.03 -8.41
C ARG A 257 -12.09 3.97 -6.93
N GLU A 258 -12.45 2.90 -6.22
CA GLU A 258 -12.11 2.74 -4.80
C GLU A 258 -10.60 2.60 -4.59
N LEU A 259 -9.91 1.84 -5.45
CA LEU A 259 -8.45 1.75 -5.42
C LEU A 259 -7.78 3.10 -5.70
N GLU A 260 -8.26 3.84 -6.71
CA GLU A 260 -7.74 5.16 -7.06
C GLU A 260 -7.97 6.17 -5.91
N GLU A 261 -9.14 6.14 -5.28
CA GLU A 261 -9.46 6.99 -4.15
C GLU A 261 -8.62 6.62 -2.91
N ARG A 262 -8.39 5.33 -2.65
CA ARG A 262 -7.49 4.88 -1.58
C ARG A 262 -6.06 5.37 -1.80
N VAL A 263 -5.54 5.23 -3.02
CA VAL A 263 -4.20 5.74 -3.37
C VAL A 263 -4.14 7.25 -3.19
N ARG A 264 -5.17 7.99 -3.64
CA ARG A 264 -5.22 9.44 -3.45
C ARG A 264 -5.24 9.83 -1.98
N ARG A 265 -6.07 9.19 -1.16
CA ARG A 265 -6.15 9.43 0.29
C ARG A 265 -4.84 9.09 1.00
N GLU A 266 -4.16 8.01 0.62
CA GLU A 266 -2.84 7.68 1.19
C GLU A 266 -1.79 8.76 0.83
N GLN A 267 -1.79 9.23 -0.42
CA GLN A 267 -0.89 10.31 -0.84
C GLN A 267 -1.18 11.63 -0.13
N GLU A 268 -2.45 11.96 0.07
CA GLU A 268 -2.85 13.14 0.84
C GLU A 268 -2.45 13.03 2.30
N ALA A 269 -2.72 11.89 2.94
CA ALA A 269 -2.30 11.62 4.32
C ALA A 269 -0.77 11.68 4.49
N ARG A 270 0.01 11.15 3.54
CA ARG A 270 1.48 11.26 3.56
C ARG A 270 1.93 12.72 3.46
N ARG A 271 1.31 13.53 2.61
CA ARG A 271 1.62 14.97 2.48
C ARG A 271 1.27 15.74 3.75
N GLU A 272 0.14 15.43 4.37
CA GLU A 272 -0.23 16.02 5.65
C GLU A 272 0.72 15.62 6.78
N GLU A 273 1.12 14.35 6.85
CA GLU A 273 2.10 13.87 7.84
C GLU A 273 3.47 14.53 7.63
N GLU A 274 3.93 14.65 6.38
CA GLU A 274 5.17 15.36 6.08
C GLU A 274 5.09 16.85 6.44
N ALA A 275 3.95 17.50 6.15
CA ALA A 275 3.73 18.89 6.52
C ALA A 275 3.68 19.08 8.05
N ARG A 276 3.11 18.13 8.80
CA ARG A 276 3.14 18.13 10.27
C ARG A 276 4.56 17.97 10.79
N LYS A 277 5.31 16.98 10.30
CA LYS A 277 6.71 16.80 10.69
C LYS A 277 7.55 18.04 10.41
N ARG A 278 7.35 18.71 9.26
CA ARG A 278 8.03 19.97 8.95
C ARG A 278 7.69 21.07 9.96
N LYS A 279 6.41 21.22 10.31
CA LYS A 279 5.99 22.18 11.33
C LYS A 279 6.58 21.86 12.70
N ASP A 280 6.57 20.59 13.10
CA ASP A 280 7.15 20.15 14.37
C ASP A 280 8.67 20.40 14.39
N THR A 281 9.38 20.19 13.27
CA THR A 281 10.82 20.53 13.16
C THR A 281 11.05 22.04 13.19
N GLU A 282 10.22 22.84 12.52
CA GLU A 282 10.32 24.30 12.55
C GLU A 282 10.04 24.86 13.95
N GLU A 283 9.05 24.30 14.65
CA GLU A 283 8.69 24.69 16.02
C GLU A 283 9.79 24.31 17.02
N THR A 284 10.37 23.11 16.90
CA THR A 284 11.50 22.69 17.74
C THR A 284 12.76 23.51 17.46
N GLU A 285 13.06 23.84 16.20
CA GLU A 285 14.13 24.77 15.86
C GLU A 285 13.89 26.18 16.41
N ALA A 286 12.66 26.69 16.32
CA ALA A 286 12.29 27.99 16.86
C ALA A 286 12.45 28.02 18.39
N LEU A 287 12.06 26.95 19.08
CA LEU A 287 12.25 26.80 20.52
C LEU A 287 13.74 26.77 20.88
N MET A 288 14.56 26.00 20.15
CA MET A 288 16.01 25.95 20.36
C MET A 288 16.67 27.32 20.14
N ARG A 289 16.27 28.06 19.09
CA ARG A 289 16.77 29.42 18.85
C ARG A 289 16.36 30.37 19.97
N SER A 290 15.12 30.31 20.44
CA SER A 290 14.65 31.15 21.54
C SER A 290 15.40 30.86 22.85
N LEU A 291 15.68 29.59 23.14
CA LEU A 291 16.46 29.20 24.32
C LEU A 291 17.91 29.70 24.19
N SER A 292 18.54 29.51 23.03
CA SER A 292 19.90 30.01 22.78
C SER A 292 20.00 31.53 22.89
N GLU A 293 18.99 32.27 22.41
CA GLU A 293 18.93 33.73 22.57
C GLU A 293 18.76 34.16 24.03
N GLN A 294 17.99 33.41 24.83
CA GLN A 294 17.87 33.66 26.26
C GLN A 294 19.18 33.39 26.99
N GLU A 295 19.85 32.27 26.70
CA GLU A 295 21.16 31.95 27.26
C GLU A 295 22.22 32.98 26.88
N GLU A 296 22.21 33.45 25.62
CA GLU A 296 23.15 34.49 25.19
C GLU A 296 22.88 35.82 25.90
N LYS A 297 21.61 36.19 26.10
CA LYS A 297 21.25 37.38 26.89
C LYS A 297 21.74 37.27 28.33
N VAL A 298 21.50 36.14 28.98
CA VAL A 298 21.98 35.88 30.35
C VAL A 298 23.50 35.94 30.40
N ARG A 299 24.19 35.35 29.41
CA ARG A 299 25.65 35.38 29.31
C ARG A 299 26.19 36.80 29.10
N ARG A 300 25.57 37.59 28.21
CA ARG A 300 25.95 38.99 27.98
C ARG A 300 25.73 39.84 29.22
N GLU A 301 24.63 39.64 29.93
CA GLU A 301 24.34 40.35 31.19
C GLU A 301 25.33 39.94 32.29
N ALA A 302 25.68 38.67 32.40
CA ALA A 302 26.70 38.20 33.34
C ALA A 302 28.09 38.79 33.01
N GLU A 303 28.49 38.83 31.73
CA GLU A 303 29.76 39.44 31.31
C GLU A 303 29.77 40.95 31.57
N GLN A 304 28.65 41.65 31.35
CA GLN A 304 28.53 43.07 31.70
C GLN A 304 28.67 43.30 33.19
N ARG A 305 27.99 42.50 34.02
CA ARG A 305 28.13 42.58 35.48
C ARG A 305 29.55 42.28 35.94
N GLU A 306 30.23 41.30 35.35
CA GLU A 306 31.63 41.01 35.66
C GLU A 306 32.56 42.16 35.27
N ARG A 307 32.33 42.79 34.10
CA ARG A 307 33.08 43.98 33.68
C ARG A 307 32.86 45.15 34.63
N GLU A 308 31.61 45.45 34.98
CA GLU A 308 31.29 46.51 35.94
C GLU A 308 31.87 46.24 37.34
N GLU A 309 31.82 44.99 37.81
CA GLU A 309 32.42 44.62 39.10
C GLU A 309 33.94 44.73 39.05
N ARG A 310 34.57 44.34 37.94
CA ARG A 310 36.00 44.50 37.75
C ARG A 310 36.41 45.97 37.71
N GLU A 311 35.67 46.82 37.01
CA GLU A 311 35.92 48.27 37.01
C GLU A 311 35.77 48.86 38.42
N ARG A 312 34.73 48.48 39.16
CA ARG A 312 34.56 48.90 40.58
C ARG A 312 35.73 48.44 41.46
N ARG A 313 36.21 47.20 41.30
CA ARG A 313 37.37 46.68 42.04
C ARG A 313 38.65 47.42 41.68
N GLU A 314 38.86 47.73 40.40
CA GLU A 314 40.03 48.50 39.95
C GLU A 314 39.97 49.95 40.45
N GLU A 315 38.80 50.59 40.49
CA GLU A 315 38.60 51.92 41.09
C GLU A 315 38.82 51.92 42.60
N GLU A 316 38.29 50.94 43.33
CA GLU A 316 38.51 50.79 44.77
C GLU A 316 39.99 50.55 45.08
N GLU A 317 40.67 49.71 44.31
CA GLU A 317 42.11 49.48 44.47
C GLU A 317 42.93 50.75 44.17
N ARG A 318 42.57 51.52 43.14
CA ARG A 318 43.20 52.82 42.86
C ARG A 318 43.00 53.81 44.01
N ALA A 319 41.77 53.96 44.49
CA ALA A 319 41.46 54.84 45.62
C ALA A 319 42.22 54.41 46.89
N ARG A 320 42.32 53.10 47.14
CA ARG A 320 43.11 52.56 48.24
C ARG A 320 44.60 52.87 48.08
N ARG A 321 45.19 52.64 46.91
CA ARG A 321 46.60 52.96 46.62
C ARG A 321 46.89 54.45 46.78
N GLU A 322 46.00 55.33 46.30
CA GLU A 322 46.12 56.78 46.49
C GLU A 322 46.07 57.17 47.98
N SER A 323 45.16 56.58 48.76
CA SER A 323 45.08 56.82 50.20
C SER A 323 46.31 56.30 50.97
N GLU A 324 46.85 55.13 50.58
CA GLU A 324 48.10 54.58 51.13
C GLU A 324 49.32 55.43 50.75
N GLU A 325 49.35 55.99 49.54
CA GLU A 325 50.42 56.89 49.11
C GLU A 325 50.32 58.25 49.83
N GLU A 326 49.11 58.80 50.00
CA GLU A 326 48.90 60.05 50.74
C GLU A 326 49.28 59.91 52.22
N THR A 327 48.93 58.78 52.85
CA THR A 327 49.35 58.48 54.22
C THR A 327 50.87 58.33 54.33
N ARG A 328 51.52 57.61 53.40
CA ARG A 328 52.99 57.52 53.33
C ARG A 328 53.67 58.88 53.15
N ARG A 329 53.15 59.73 52.24
CA ARG A 329 53.67 61.09 52.03
C ARG A 329 53.56 61.94 53.30
N LYS A 330 52.41 61.87 54.00
CA LYS A 330 52.22 62.57 55.30
C LYS A 330 53.17 62.06 56.38
N GLU A 331 53.42 60.75 56.45
CA GLU A 331 54.39 60.17 57.39
C GLU A 331 55.83 60.57 57.06
N GLU A 332 56.22 60.57 55.79
CA GLU A 332 57.54 60.99 55.34
C GLU A 332 57.78 62.49 55.60
N GLU A 333 56.77 63.34 55.34
CA GLU A 333 56.83 64.77 55.66
C GLU A 333 56.97 65.03 57.17
N LYS A 334 56.23 64.28 58.01
CA LYS A 334 56.41 64.32 59.47
C LYS A 334 57.81 63.90 59.89
N ARG A 335 58.32 62.80 59.34
CA ARG A 335 59.67 62.28 59.64
C ARG A 335 60.78 63.25 59.21
N ASN A 336 60.60 63.96 58.10
CA ASN A 336 61.55 64.98 57.66
C ASN A 336 61.51 66.21 58.57
N LYS A 337 60.32 66.69 58.95
CA LYS A 337 60.16 67.78 59.94
C LYS A 337 60.75 67.46 61.31
N GLU A 338 60.72 66.20 61.72
CA GLU A 338 61.30 65.74 63.00
C GLU A 338 62.83 65.61 62.96
N LYS A 339 63.43 65.47 61.77
CA LYS A 339 64.90 65.48 61.58
C LYS A 339 65.50 66.88 61.44
N GLU A 340 64.69 67.88 61.08
CA GLU A 340 65.10 69.28 60.88
C GLU A 340 65.07 70.12 62.17
N LYS A 341 64.57 69.54 63.27
CA LYS A 341 64.38 70.18 64.57
C LYS A 341 65.32 69.55 65.59
#